data_AF-A0A1L9N1V8-F1
#
_entry.id   AF-A0A1L9N1V8-F1
#
_cell.length_a   1.000
_cell.length_b   1.000
_cell.length_c   1.000
_cell.angle_alpha   90.00
_cell.angle_beta   90.00
_cell.angle_gamma   90.00
#
_symmetry.space_group_name_H-M   'P 1'
#
loop_
_entity.id
_entity.type
_entity.pdbx_description
1 polymer ?
#
loop_
_entity_poly.entity_id
_entity_poly.type
_entity_poly.pdbx_seq_one_letter_code
_entity_poly.pdbx_strand_id
1 'polypeptide(L)'
;MHLIPVAIATLLTTASAIRIIKPAAGDTVHCNQPWQVCWTAVDTDPPQFCLYLTNFREFPPQIVDLLSRTPITTDGGGCVTIPPPSCPSPLRTTPYRVRAASCSDPNTIYAESGDFTLLP
;
A
#
# COMPACT_ATOMS: atom_id res chain seq x y z
N MET A 1 49.45 -9.32 -30.17
CA MET A 1 48.37 -8.41 -29.76
C MET A 1 47.45 -9.19 -28.82
N HIS A 2 47.51 -8.93 -27.51
CA HIS A 2 46.66 -9.60 -26.53
C HIS A 2 45.41 -8.75 -26.26
N LEU A 3 44.24 -9.29 -26.58
CA LEU A 3 42.95 -8.70 -26.26
C LEU A 3 42.56 -9.14 -24.85
N ILE A 4 42.45 -8.20 -23.92
CA ILE A 4 41.94 -8.43 -22.56
C ILE A 4 40.41 -8.44 -22.65
N PRO A 5 39.71 -9.50 -22.21
CA PRO A 5 38.26 -9.49 -22.17
C PRO A 5 37.84 -8.69 -20.93
N VAL A 6 37.27 -7.51 -21.15
CA VAL A 6 36.60 -6.74 -20.10
C VAL A 6 35.22 -7.37 -19.89
N ALA A 7 35.06 -8.14 -18.82
CA ALA A 7 33.75 -8.62 -18.40
C ALA A 7 32.96 -7.45 -17.80
N ILE A 8 31.93 -6.98 -18.51
CA ILE A 8 30.98 -5.98 -18.00
C ILE A 8 29.98 -6.72 -17.10
N ALA A 9 30.13 -6.59 -15.79
CA ALA A 9 29.13 -7.05 -14.83
C ALA A 9 27.94 -6.08 -14.83
N THR A 10 26.83 -6.46 -15.46
CA THR A 10 25.58 -5.68 -15.38
C THR A 10 24.96 -5.86 -14.00
N LEU A 11 24.95 -4.79 -13.20
CA LEU A 11 24.15 -4.73 -11.97
C LEU A 11 22.67 -4.68 -12.36
N LEU A 12 21.98 -5.81 -12.19
CA LEU A 12 20.51 -5.85 -12.20
C LEU A 12 20.02 -5.10 -10.95
N THR A 13 19.71 -3.81 -11.10
CA THR A 13 18.97 -3.08 -10.07
C THR A 13 17.54 -3.61 -10.04
N THR A 14 17.25 -4.53 -9.11
CA THR A 14 15.87 -4.86 -8.77
C THR A 14 15.28 -3.65 -8.06
N ALA A 15 14.63 -2.75 -8.81
CA ALA A 15 13.85 -1.69 -8.20
C ALA A 15 12.73 -2.34 -7.38
N SER A 16 12.83 -2.33 -6.05
CA SER A 16 11.73 -2.80 -5.20
C SER A 16 10.70 -1.69 -5.10
N ALA A 17 9.54 -1.86 -5.73
CA ALA A 17 8.46 -0.89 -5.68
C ALA A 17 7.92 -0.71 -4.24
N ILE A 18 7.13 0.36 -4.02
CA ILE A 18 6.38 0.59 -2.79
C ILE A 18 5.77 -0.73 -2.30
N ARG A 19 5.97 -1.06 -1.02
CA ARG A 19 5.41 -2.27 -0.40
C ARG A 19 4.72 -1.93 0.90
N ILE A 20 3.42 -2.17 0.98
CA ILE A 20 2.69 -2.11 2.25
C ILE A 20 3.09 -3.29 3.12
N ILE A 21 3.66 -3.02 4.28
CA ILE A 21 4.13 -4.03 5.25
C ILE A 21 3.22 -4.16 6.47
N LYS A 22 2.34 -3.18 6.69
CA LYS A 22 1.28 -3.23 7.70
C LYS A 22 0.03 -2.56 7.12
N PRO A 23 -1.16 -3.19 7.19
CA PRO A 23 -1.42 -4.52 7.73
C PRO A 23 -0.73 -5.62 6.90
N ALA A 24 -0.19 -6.63 7.57
CA ALA A 24 0.34 -7.82 6.94
C ALA A 24 -0.79 -8.80 6.57
N ALA A 25 -0.51 -9.76 5.71
CA ALA A 25 -1.46 -10.81 5.37
C ALA A 25 -1.86 -11.59 6.64
N GLY A 26 -3.17 -11.73 6.87
CA GLY A 26 -3.72 -12.41 8.05
C GLY A 26 -3.88 -11.55 9.30
N ASP A 27 -3.46 -10.28 9.26
CA ASP A 27 -3.67 -9.35 10.38
C ASP A 27 -5.17 -9.14 10.68
N THR A 28 -5.43 -8.72 11.91
CA THR A 28 -6.74 -8.20 12.33
C THR A 28 -6.60 -6.73 12.72
N VAL A 29 -7.43 -5.87 12.13
CA VAL A 29 -7.44 -4.43 12.36
C VAL A 29 -8.79 -4.03 12.96
N HIS A 30 -8.76 -3.26 14.03
CA HIS A 30 -9.96 -2.67 14.64
C HIS A 30 -10.21 -1.27 14.09
N CYS A 31 -11.22 -1.09 13.25
CA CYS A 31 -11.45 0.16 12.52
C CYS A 31 -12.12 1.28 13.35
N ASN A 32 -12.61 0.98 14.55
CA ASN A 32 -13.01 2.01 15.53
C ASN A 32 -11.89 2.41 16.49
N GLN A 33 -10.68 1.90 16.30
CA GLN A 33 -9.48 2.32 17.02
C GLN A 33 -8.46 2.92 16.04
N PRO A 34 -7.51 3.75 16.50
CA PRO A 34 -6.39 4.14 15.68
C PRO A 34 -5.57 2.91 15.27
N TRP A 35 -5.22 2.81 13.99
CA TRP A 35 -4.36 1.75 13.46
C TRP A 35 -3.34 2.29 12.47
N GLN A 36 -2.37 1.48 12.07
CA GLN A 36 -1.24 1.96 11.26
C GLN A 36 -1.20 1.30 9.90
N VAL A 37 -0.88 2.11 8.89
CA VAL A 37 -0.40 1.64 7.59
C VAL A 37 1.08 1.93 7.51
N CYS A 38 1.89 0.91 7.24
CA CYS A 38 3.34 1.05 7.09
C CYS A 38 3.79 0.54 5.72
N TRP A 39 4.81 1.15 5.14
CA TRP A 39 5.38 0.77 3.85
C TRP A 39 6.90 0.92 3.80
N THR A 40 7.50 0.26 2.82
CA THR A 40 8.87 0.52 2.35
C THR A 40 8.80 1.10 0.93
N ALA A 41 9.82 1.85 0.52
CA ALA A 41 9.93 2.42 -0.82
C ALA A 41 11.39 2.52 -1.27
N VAL A 42 11.60 2.75 -2.56
CA VAL A 42 12.90 3.06 -3.16
C VAL A 42 12.88 4.38 -3.93
N ASP A 43 14.05 4.89 -4.26
CA ASP A 43 14.24 6.21 -4.88
C ASP A 43 13.54 6.38 -6.24
N THR A 44 13.18 5.29 -6.90
CA THR A 44 12.47 5.29 -8.19
C THR A 44 10.94 5.25 -8.08
N ASP A 45 10.40 5.15 -6.86
CA ASP A 45 8.94 5.14 -6.64
C ASP A 45 8.32 6.53 -6.87
N PRO A 46 6.99 6.60 -7.12
CA PRO A 46 6.27 7.87 -7.15
C PRO A 46 6.51 8.67 -5.86
N PRO A 47 6.70 10.00 -5.93
CA PRO A 47 7.06 10.81 -4.77
C PRO A 47 5.93 10.91 -3.73
N GLN A 48 4.69 10.64 -4.15
CA GLN A 48 3.52 10.69 -3.30
C GLN A 48 2.46 9.66 -3.72
N PHE A 49 1.65 9.24 -2.76
CA PHE A 49 0.48 8.40 -2.98
C PHE A 49 -0.63 8.72 -1.98
N CYS A 50 -1.82 8.19 -2.22
CA CYS A 50 -2.93 8.19 -1.28
C CYS A 50 -3.29 6.77 -0.87
N LEU A 51 -3.83 6.63 0.35
CA LEU A 51 -4.23 5.34 0.92
C LEU A 51 -5.73 5.11 0.81
N TYR A 52 -6.07 3.91 0.35
CA TYR A 52 -7.43 3.45 0.20
C TYR A 52 -7.60 2.09 0.90
N LEU A 53 -8.72 1.92 1.60
CA LEU A 53 -9.19 0.62 2.06
C LEU A 53 -10.09 0.02 1.01
N THR A 54 -9.84 -1.22 0.62
CA THR A 54 -10.55 -1.85 -0.48
C THR A 54 -11.06 -3.23 -0.13
N ASN A 55 -12.20 -3.59 -0.72
CA ASN A 55 -12.71 -4.95 -0.75
C ASN A 55 -13.33 -5.20 -2.13
N PHE A 56 -12.67 -6.02 -2.94
CA PHE A 56 -13.13 -6.44 -4.26
C PHE A 56 -13.60 -7.91 -4.28
N ARG A 57 -13.67 -8.56 -3.11
CA ARG A 57 -14.08 -9.97 -2.99
C ARG A 57 -15.60 -10.12 -2.99
N GLU A 58 -16.32 -9.08 -2.60
CA GLU A 58 -17.78 -9.05 -2.56
C GLU A 58 -18.33 -7.92 -3.45
N PHE A 59 -19.51 -8.13 -4.02
CA PHE A 59 -20.23 -7.11 -4.78
C PHE A 59 -21.29 -6.40 -3.90
N PRO A 60 -21.41 -5.06 -3.97
CA PRO A 60 -20.58 -4.13 -4.74
C PRO A 60 -19.17 -3.99 -4.13
N PRO A 61 -18.14 -3.77 -4.98
CA PRO A 61 -16.79 -3.52 -4.52
C PRO A 61 -16.72 -2.23 -3.70
N GLN A 62 -15.87 -2.23 -2.67
CA GLN A 62 -15.66 -1.08 -1.79
C GLN A 62 -14.28 -0.47 -2.01
N ILE A 63 -14.25 0.86 -2.10
CA ILE A 63 -13.04 1.69 -2.08
C ILE A 63 -13.34 2.85 -1.12
N VAL A 64 -12.58 2.98 -0.05
CA VAL A 64 -12.76 4.00 1.00
C VAL A 64 -11.46 4.76 1.21
N ASP A 65 -11.53 6.08 1.17
CA ASP A 65 -10.39 6.97 1.39
C ASP A 65 -10.00 6.95 2.88
N LEU A 66 -8.77 6.54 3.23
CA LEU A 66 -8.36 6.37 4.63
C LEU A 66 -7.93 7.68 5.32
N LEU A 67 -7.52 8.68 4.54
CA LEU A 67 -7.02 9.97 5.03
C LEU A 67 -7.61 11.14 4.22
N SER A 68 -8.85 11.01 3.75
CA SER A 68 -9.51 12.03 2.93
C SER A 68 -8.69 12.46 1.71
N ARG A 69 -7.97 11.51 1.09
CA ARG A 69 -7.02 11.73 -0.02
C ARG A 69 -5.90 12.73 0.28
N THR A 70 -5.49 12.84 1.54
CA THR A 70 -4.28 13.56 1.92
C THR A 70 -3.06 12.82 1.33
N PRO A 71 -2.24 13.45 0.48
CA PRO A 71 -1.06 12.81 -0.08
C PRO A 71 -0.04 12.48 1.00
N ILE A 72 0.55 11.29 0.90
CA ILE A 72 1.67 10.83 1.73
C ILE A 72 2.93 10.88 0.89
N THR A 73 3.99 11.48 1.43
CA THR A 73 5.32 11.45 0.84
C THR A 73 5.93 10.07 0.99
N THR A 74 6.46 9.53 -0.11
CA THR A 74 6.99 8.16 -0.16
C THR A 74 8.35 7.99 0.53
N ASP A 75 9.16 9.06 0.58
CA ASP A 75 10.54 9.22 1.11
C ASP A 75 11.09 8.05 1.96
N GLY A 76 11.57 6.99 1.30
CA GLY A 76 12.26 5.87 1.95
C GLY A 76 11.40 4.90 2.76
N GLY A 77 10.07 5.05 2.76
CA GLY A 77 9.16 4.26 3.59
C GLY A 77 8.68 4.99 4.84
N GLY A 78 7.78 4.36 5.60
CA GLY A 78 7.27 4.97 6.82
C GLY A 78 6.01 4.30 7.35
N CYS A 79 5.40 4.96 8.32
CA CYS A 79 4.10 4.58 8.87
C CYS A 79 3.22 5.82 9.03
N VAL A 80 1.92 5.68 8.78
CA VAL A 80 0.89 6.67 9.11
C VAL A 80 -0.16 6.05 10.01
N THR A 81 -0.71 6.84 10.92
CA THR A 81 -1.85 6.44 11.74
C THR A 81 -3.15 6.81 11.03
N ILE A 82 -4.02 5.83 10.85
CA ILE A 82 -5.38 6.00 10.37
C ILE A 82 -6.27 6.32 11.57
N PRO A 83 -6.93 7.49 11.61
CA PRO A 83 -7.81 7.85 12.71
C PRO A 83 -9.14 7.07 12.65
N PRO A 84 -9.75 6.74 13.80
CA PRO A 84 -11.12 6.25 13.83
C PRO A 84 -12.14 7.40 13.67
N PRO A 85 -13.37 7.11 13.20
CA PRO A 85 -13.81 5.83 12.64
C PRO A 85 -13.27 5.64 11.22
N SER A 86 -12.80 4.43 10.90
CA SER A 86 -12.32 4.07 9.56
C SER A 86 -13.08 2.87 8.96
N CYS A 87 -14.14 2.42 9.63
CA CYS A 87 -14.94 1.29 9.19
C CYS A 87 -15.76 1.66 7.94
N PRO A 88 -15.71 0.85 6.86
CA PRO A 88 -16.66 0.97 5.77
C PRO A 88 -18.06 0.57 6.26
N SER A 89 -19.09 1.14 5.65
CA SER A 89 -20.48 0.76 5.87
C SER A 89 -21.13 0.37 4.53
N PRO A 90 -21.63 -0.86 4.36
CA PRO A 90 -21.59 -1.97 5.33
C PRO A 90 -20.18 -2.56 5.50
N LEU A 91 -19.88 -3.09 6.69
CA LEU A 91 -18.68 -3.89 6.91
C LEU A 91 -18.86 -5.28 6.30
N ARG A 92 -17.83 -5.77 5.60
CA ARG A 92 -17.83 -7.07 4.93
C ARG A 92 -17.13 -8.12 5.79
N THR A 93 -17.55 -9.38 5.65
CA THR A 93 -16.89 -10.53 6.28
C THR A 93 -15.73 -11.07 5.43
N THR A 94 -15.63 -10.63 4.18
CA THR A 94 -14.51 -10.95 3.29
C THR A 94 -13.31 -10.03 3.58
N PRO A 95 -12.07 -10.49 3.31
CA PRO A 95 -10.87 -9.73 3.63
C PRO A 95 -10.78 -8.38 2.91
N TYR A 96 -10.14 -7.43 3.60
CA TYR A 96 -9.81 -6.11 3.08
C TYR A 96 -8.34 -6.04 2.69
N ARG A 97 -8.00 -5.02 1.88
CA ARG A 97 -6.63 -4.63 1.57
C ARG A 97 -6.45 -3.12 1.68
N VAL A 98 -5.24 -2.71 2.03
CA VAL A 98 -4.78 -1.33 1.93
C VAL A 98 -4.07 -1.17 0.61
N ARG A 99 -4.46 -0.14 -0.13
CA ARG A 99 -3.91 0.19 -1.44
C ARG A 99 -3.26 1.56 -1.37
N ALA A 100 -2.01 1.65 -1.82
CA ALA A 100 -1.36 2.90 -2.18
C ALA A 100 -1.58 3.12 -3.68
N ALA A 101 -2.21 4.24 -4.04
CA ALA A 101 -2.56 4.57 -5.42
C ALA A 101 -2.42 6.08 -5.69
N SER A 102 -2.61 6.47 -6.94
CA SER A 102 -2.72 7.89 -7.32
C SER A 102 -3.84 8.57 -6.53
N CYS A 103 -3.56 9.77 -6.01
CA CYS A 103 -4.55 10.58 -5.31
C CYS A 103 -5.71 11.06 -6.21
N SER A 104 -5.49 11.11 -7.53
CA SER A 104 -6.54 11.49 -8.50
C SER A 104 -7.38 10.30 -8.98
N ASP A 105 -6.85 9.09 -8.90
CA ASP A 105 -7.52 7.87 -9.37
C ASP A 105 -7.10 6.63 -8.54
N PRO A 106 -8.00 6.05 -7.72
CA PRO A 106 -7.68 4.88 -6.88
C PRO A 106 -7.42 3.60 -7.68
N ASN A 107 -7.63 3.61 -9.00
CA ASN A 107 -7.32 2.47 -9.89
C ASN A 107 -5.92 2.53 -10.49
N THR A 108 -5.21 3.65 -10.34
CA THR A 108 -3.79 3.75 -10.66
C THR A 108 -2.98 3.28 -9.46
N ILE A 109 -2.77 1.97 -9.37
CA ILE A 109 -2.23 1.28 -8.19
C ILE A 109 -0.69 1.32 -8.19
N TYR A 110 -0.10 1.69 -7.06
CA TYR A 110 1.35 1.60 -6.83
C TYR A 110 1.72 0.42 -5.94
N ALA A 111 0.92 0.15 -4.91
CA ALA A 111 1.11 -0.99 -4.03
C ALA A 111 -0.21 -1.45 -3.39
N GLU A 112 -0.25 -2.70 -2.94
CA GLU A 112 -1.36 -3.27 -2.21
C GLU A 112 -0.87 -4.20 -1.10
N SER A 113 -1.54 -4.19 0.05
CA SER A 113 -1.26 -5.09 1.16
C SER A 113 -1.72 -6.52 0.87
N GLY A 114 -1.32 -7.45 1.75
CA GLY A 114 -2.00 -8.73 1.85
C GLY A 114 -3.45 -8.58 2.34
N ASP A 115 -4.23 -9.66 2.19
CA ASP A 115 -5.59 -9.79 2.72
C ASP A 115 -5.54 -9.75 4.26
N PHE A 116 -6.34 -8.89 4.89
CA PHE A 116 -6.49 -8.80 6.35
C PHE A 116 -7.96 -8.68 6.77
N THR A 117 -8.25 -8.97 8.04
CA THR A 117 -9.61 -8.91 8.60
C THR A 117 -9.84 -7.55 9.26
N LEU A 118 -10.99 -6.95 9.00
CA LEU A 118 -11.42 -5.70 9.63
C LEU A 118 -12.54 -5.99 10.63
N LEU A 119 -12.38 -5.51 11.86
CA LEU A 119 -13.37 -5.61 12.92
C LEU A 119 -13.76 -4.21 13.39
N PRO A 120 -15.01 -4.02 13.87
CA PRO A 120 -15.35 -2.81 14.60
C PRO A 120 -14.52 -2.70 15.90
#